data_AF-A0AAJ4MZY3-F1
#
_entry.id   AF-A0AAJ4MZY3-F1
#
_cell.length_a   1.000
_cell.length_b   1.000
_cell.length_c   1.000
_cell.angle_alpha   90.00
_cell.angle_beta   90.00
_cell.angle_gamma   90.00
#
_symmetry.space_group_name_H-M   'P 1'
#
loop_
_entity.id
_entity.type
_entity.pdbx_description
1 polymer ?
#
loop_
_entity_poly.entity_id
_entity_poly.type
_entity_poly.pdbx_seq_one_letter_code
_entity_poly.pdbx_strand_id
1 'polypeptide(L)'
;MEVINKLDELELQRKQRAVLDALVSSYPRFVTAADLEQWMWEDVGEAVPQSPTAIATHVSKLRKRLRGLGFGIEAKRFVGLRLTLKSTNGGQ
;
A
#
# COMPACT_ATOMS: atom_id res chain seq x y z
N MET A 1 -17.77 7.18 -4.03
CA MET A 1 -17.24 6.71 -5.33
C MET A 1 -16.13 7.62 -5.87
N GLU A 2 -16.21 8.96 -5.71
CA GLU A 2 -15.16 9.91 -6.15
C GLU A 2 -13.74 9.65 -5.64
N VAL A 3 -13.58 9.13 -4.42
CA VAL A 3 -12.26 8.98 -3.81
C VAL A 3 -11.47 7.79 -4.40
N ILE A 4 -12.17 6.75 -4.89
CA ILE A 4 -11.53 5.60 -5.55
C ILE A 4 -10.95 6.03 -6.91
N ASN A 5 -11.69 6.84 -7.67
CA ASN A 5 -11.20 7.38 -8.95
C ASN A 5 -9.89 8.17 -8.78
N LYS A 6 -9.74 8.91 -7.67
CA LYS A 6 -8.49 9.65 -7.36
C LYS A 6 -7.30 8.75 -7.04
N LEU A 7 -7.51 7.51 -6.60
CA LEU A 7 -6.44 6.53 -6.39
C LEU A 7 -5.95 5.96 -7.72
N ASP A 8 -6.86 5.78 -8.68
CA ASP A 8 -6.53 5.28 -10.02
C ASP A 8 -5.73 6.31 -10.82
N GLU A 9 -6.00 7.61 -10.64
CA GLU A 9 -5.29 8.71 -11.28
C GLU A 9 -3.83 8.91 -10.79
N LEU A 10 -3.40 8.23 -9.71
CA LEU A 10 -2.04 8.38 -9.20
C LEU A 10 -0.99 7.81 -10.17
N GLU A 11 -0.06 8.64 -10.61
CA GLU A 11 1.15 8.18 -11.30
C GLU A 11 2.09 7.48 -10.30
N LEU A 12 2.01 6.15 -10.28
CA LEU A 12 2.77 5.27 -9.40
C LEU A 12 3.71 4.37 -10.18
N GLN A 13 4.88 4.07 -9.61
CA GLN A 13 5.72 2.99 -10.13
C GLN A 13 4.98 1.65 -10.01
N ARG A 14 5.23 0.72 -10.93
CA ARG A 14 4.58 -0.61 -10.99
C ARG A 14 4.44 -1.28 -9.61
N LYS A 15 5.54 -1.34 -8.85
CA LYS A 15 5.56 -1.96 -7.51
C LYS A 15 4.75 -1.17 -6.47
N GLN A 16 4.70 0.16 -6.57
CA GLN A 16 3.86 0.98 -5.70
C GLN A 16 2.37 0.80 -6.04
N ARG A 17 2.04 0.67 -7.33
CA ARG A 17 0.69 0.36 -7.79
C ARG A 17 0.25 -1.00 -7.28
N ALA A 18 1.07 -2.05 -7.43
CA ALA A 18 0.76 -3.38 -6.89
C ALA A 18 0.48 -3.37 -5.37
N VAL A 19 1.28 -2.62 -4.59
CA VAL A 19 1.01 -2.45 -3.15
C VAL A 19 -0.32 -1.75 -2.91
N LEU A 20 -0.62 -0.67 -3.65
CA LEU A 20 -1.88 0.04 -3.50
C LEU A 20 -3.08 -0.87 -3.83
N ASP A 21 -3.00 -1.60 -4.94
CA ASP A 21 -4.08 -2.47 -5.41
C ASP A 21 -4.34 -3.60 -4.41
N ALA A 22 -3.28 -4.19 -3.83
CA ALA A 22 -3.40 -5.19 -2.77
C ALA A 22 -4.13 -4.63 -1.53
N LEU A 23 -3.76 -3.42 -1.12
CA LEU A 23 -4.34 -2.77 0.05
C LEU A 23 -5.80 -2.33 -0.18
N VAL A 24 -6.12 -1.85 -1.38
CA VAL A 24 -7.50 -1.46 -1.77
C VAL A 24 -8.39 -2.70 -1.88
N SER A 25 -7.92 -3.76 -2.54
CA SER A 25 -8.66 -5.03 -2.70
C SER A 25 -8.95 -5.72 -1.37
N SER A 26 -8.09 -5.48 -0.37
CA SER A 26 -8.23 -6.07 0.96
C SER A 26 -8.89 -5.14 1.97
N TYR A 27 -9.24 -3.90 1.61
CA TYR A 27 -9.76 -2.92 2.57
C TYR A 27 -11.05 -3.40 3.27
N PRO A 28 -11.18 -3.26 4.61
CA PRO A 28 -10.27 -2.65 5.59
C PRO A 28 -9.41 -3.68 6.36
N ARG A 29 -8.98 -4.76 5.72
CA ARG A 29 -8.16 -5.83 6.32
C ARG A 29 -6.67 -5.60 6.12
N PHE A 30 -5.86 -6.34 6.87
CA PHE A 30 -4.41 -6.38 6.69
C PHE A 30 -4.04 -7.32 5.53
N VAL A 31 -3.01 -6.92 4.79
CA VAL A 31 -2.32 -7.68 3.75
C VAL A 31 -0.97 -8.11 4.30
N THR A 32 -0.63 -9.38 4.19
CA THR A 32 0.61 -9.91 4.75
C THR A 32 1.81 -9.54 3.88
N ALA A 33 3.03 -9.74 4.40
CA ALA A 33 4.23 -9.55 3.58
C ALA A 33 4.29 -10.54 2.40
N ALA A 34 3.88 -11.80 2.62
CA ALA A 34 3.85 -12.82 1.58
C ALA A 34 2.87 -12.47 0.46
N ASP A 35 1.67 -11.97 0.80
CA ASP A 35 0.70 -11.53 -0.22
C ASP A 35 1.26 -10.38 -1.06
N LEU A 36 1.96 -9.43 -0.41
CA LEU A 36 2.63 -8.34 -1.12
C LEU A 36 3.77 -8.86 -2.00
N GLU A 37 4.53 -9.85 -1.55
CA GLU A 37 5.62 -10.44 -2.34
C GLU A 37 5.10 -11.12 -3.60
N GLN A 38 4.03 -11.90 -3.46
CA GLN A 38 3.33 -12.54 -4.56
C GLN A 38 2.91 -11.51 -5.62
N TRP A 39 2.17 -10.48 -5.20
CA TRP A 39 1.59 -9.50 -6.12
C TRP A 39 2.63 -8.57 -6.72
N MET A 40 3.66 -8.23 -5.95
CA MET A 40 4.69 -7.32 -6.41
C MET A 40 5.63 -8.01 -7.40
N TRP A 41 6.09 -9.24 -7.13
CA TRP A 41 7.16 -9.88 -7.91
C TRP A 41 6.74 -11.18 -8.58
N GLU A 42 6.13 -12.12 -7.88
CA GLU A 42 5.89 -13.47 -8.42
C GLU A 42 4.86 -13.47 -9.57
N ASP A 43 3.74 -12.78 -9.40
CA ASP A 43 2.67 -12.68 -10.41
C ASP A 43 3.13 -12.00 -11.71
N VAL A 44 4.25 -11.29 -11.64
CA VAL A 44 4.86 -10.60 -12.77
C VAL A 44 6.11 -11.30 -13.30
N GLY A 45 6.42 -12.49 -12.79
CA GLY A 45 7.57 -13.31 -13.21
C GLY A 45 8.93 -12.76 -12.78
N GLU A 46 8.97 -11.90 -11.75
CA GLU A 46 10.20 -11.35 -11.19
C GLU A 46 10.61 -12.10 -9.91
N ALA A 47 11.91 -12.21 -9.66
CA ALA A 47 12.40 -12.81 -8.42
C ALA A 47 12.13 -11.89 -7.22
N VAL A 48 11.65 -12.48 -6.12
CA VAL A 48 11.49 -11.77 -4.85
C VAL A 48 12.88 -11.36 -4.32
N PRO A 49 13.12 -10.07 -4.03
CA PRO A 49 14.40 -9.62 -3.50
C PRO A 49 14.68 -10.25 -2.13
N GLN A 50 15.92 -10.67 -1.90
CA GLN A 50 16.34 -11.16 -0.57
C GLN A 50 16.38 -10.06 0.51
N SER A 51 16.33 -8.79 0.10
CA SER A 51 16.37 -7.67 1.03
C SER A 51 15.03 -7.51 1.75
N PRO A 52 15.01 -7.60 3.10
CA PRO A 52 13.77 -7.45 3.88
C PRO A 52 13.19 -6.03 3.83
N THR A 53 13.93 -5.07 3.26
CA THR A 53 13.52 -3.65 3.18
C THR A 53 12.85 -3.29 1.86
N ALA A 54 12.80 -4.19 0.88
CA ALA A 54 12.28 -3.90 -0.46
C ALA A 54 10.83 -3.38 -0.42
N ILE A 55 9.94 -4.08 0.29
CA ILE A 55 8.54 -3.66 0.50
C ILE A 55 8.49 -2.30 1.21
N ALA A 56 9.28 -2.13 2.28
CA ALA A 56 9.28 -0.92 3.11
C ALA A 56 9.65 0.35 2.31
N THR A 57 10.57 0.25 1.35
CA THR A 57 10.94 1.36 0.46
C THR A 57 9.76 1.80 -0.42
N HIS A 58 9.05 0.85 -1.03
CA HIS A 58 7.88 1.18 -1.86
C HIS A 58 6.72 1.75 -1.03
N VAL A 59 6.45 1.15 0.13
CA VAL A 59 5.41 1.60 1.07
C VAL A 59 5.69 3.02 1.57
N SER A 60 6.94 3.35 1.90
CA SER A 60 7.31 4.68 2.39
C SER A 60 7.07 5.76 1.33
N LYS A 61 7.35 5.47 0.05
CA LYS A 61 7.06 6.38 -1.07
C LYS A 61 5.54 6.48 -1.30
N LEU A 62 4.82 5.37 -1.26
CA LEU A 62 3.36 5.34 -1.41
C LEU A 62 2.65 6.14 -0.32
N ARG A 63 3.06 6.02 0.95
CA ARG A 63 2.54 6.81 2.07
C ARG A 63 2.60 8.32 1.82
N LYS A 64 3.68 8.81 1.20
CA LYS A 64 3.82 10.24 0.87
C LYS A 64 2.78 10.69 -0.16
N ARG A 65 2.51 9.85 -1.17
CA ARG A 65 1.50 10.12 -2.21
C ARG A 65 0.08 10.09 -1.65
N LEU A 66 -0.24 9.07 -0.85
CA LEU A 66 -1.57 8.87 -0.27
C LEU A 66 -1.96 9.95 0.76
N ARG A 67 -0.97 10.57 1.43
CA ARG A 67 -1.21 11.61 2.45
C ARG A 67 -2.02 12.79 1.92
N GLY A 68 -1.77 13.21 0.67
CA GLY A 68 -2.51 14.31 0.03
C GLY A 68 -3.97 13.97 -0.29
N LEU A 69 -4.33 12.69 -0.28
CA LEU A 69 -5.66 12.18 -0.61
C LEU A 69 -6.48 11.78 0.62
N GLY A 70 -5.98 12.02 1.83
CA GLY A 70 -6.66 11.65 3.07
C GLY A 70 -6.52 10.17 3.46
N PHE A 71 -5.61 9.43 2.84
CA PHE A 71 -5.34 8.03 3.16
C PHE A 71 -4.04 7.84 3.94
N GLY A 72 -3.99 6.77 4.73
CA GLY A 72 -2.82 6.29 5.45
C GLY A 72 -2.55 4.80 5.20
N ILE A 73 -1.36 4.34 5.57
CA ILE A 73 -1.02 2.92 5.60
C ILE A 73 -0.54 2.59 7.01
N GLU A 74 -1.34 1.81 7.73
CA GLU A 74 -1.00 1.26 9.04
C GLU A 74 -0.12 0.02 8.86
N ALA A 75 0.87 -0.15 9.73
CA ALA A 75 1.71 -1.34 9.78
C ALA A 75 1.59 -1.99 11.15
N LYS A 76 1.31 -3.30 11.19
CA LYS A 76 1.24 -4.08 12.42
C LYS A 76 2.25 -5.22 12.35
N ARG A 77 3.14 -5.27 13.35
CA ARG A 77 4.23 -6.27 13.42
C ARG A 77 3.65 -7.68 13.35
N PHE A 78 4.25 -8.53 12.53
CA PHE A 78 3.82 -9.92 12.26
C PHE A 78 2.44 -10.10 11.63
N VAL A 79 1.74 -9.01 11.28
CA VAL A 79 0.42 -9.07 10.65
C VAL A 79 0.47 -8.52 9.23
N GLY A 80 1.14 -7.38 9.03
CA GLY A 80 1.32 -6.77 7.71
C GLY A 80 0.84 -5.34 7.64
N LEU A 81 0.26 -4.95 6.49
CA LEU A 81 -0.09 -3.57 6.14
C LEU A 81 -1.57 -3.43 5.87
N ARG A 82 -2.15 -2.29 6.20
CA ARG A 82 -3.56 -1.98 5.92
C ARG A 82 -3.72 -0.54 5.44
N LEU A 83 -4.58 -0.33 4.44
CA LEU A 83 -5.04 1.00 4.05
C LEU A 83 -6.02 1.55 5.10
N THR A 84 -5.80 2.77 5.55
CA THR A 84 -6.68 3.45 6.51
C THR A 84 -7.16 4.77 5.93
N LEU A 85 -8.39 5.15 6.28
CA LEU A 85 -8.83 6.53 6.12
C LEU A 85 -8.21 7.32 7.25
N LYS A 86 -7.58 8.46 6.94
CA LYS A 86 -7.13 9.35 8.01
C LYS A 86 -8.39 9.86 8.70
N SER A 87 -8.57 9.50 9.97
CA SER A 87 -9.65 10.07 10.77
C SER A 87 -9.43 11.58 10.80
N THR A 88 -10.36 12.34 10.22
CA THR A 88 -10.47 13.79 10.41
C THR A 88 -10.93 14.03 11.84
N ASN A 89 -10.05 13.83 12.82
CA ASN A 89 -10.31 14.24 14.21
C ASN A 89 -8.98 14.54 14.90
N GLY A 90 -8.83 15.81 15.24
CA GLY A 90 -7.66 16.39 15.89
C GLY A 90 -7.56 17.89 15.68
N GLY A 91 -8.70 18.60 15.61
CA GLY A 91 -8.74 19.98 16.07
C GLY A 91 -8.72 19.93 17.59
N GLN A 92 -7.64 20.45 18.16
CA GLN A 92 -7.54 21.13 19.45
C GLN A 92 -6.21 21.87 19.45
#